data_AF-A0A522UYY7-F1
#
_entry.id   AF-A0A522UYY7-F1
#
_cell.length_a   1.000
_cell.length_b   1.000
_cell.length_c   1.000
_cell.angle_alpha   90.00
_cell.angle_beta   90.00
_cell.angle_gamma   90.00
#
_symmetry.space_group_name_H-M   'P 1'
#
loop_
_entity.id
_entity.type
_entity.pdbx_description
1 polymer ?
#
loop_
_entity_poly.entity_id
_entity_poly.type
_entity_poly.pdbx_seq_one_letter_code
_entity_poly.pdbx_strand_id
1 'polypeptide(L)'
;MMFRRKDNAAGIERKIQEALKKPLTPENLNYLGDLYLRKGEREMTIESYYNAIAKLHISQQDKMVALYKKILKVSPYEEKAYNGLITLFSKMGLVADEVKYLTLLAKLYQTRSDYNQVNSTFRKINALDPDNEAALKYFGTGKQADVSLPAQDEDIGMNEEHAAELLSGLPEIGDLADVVPASPEEDIPQEESSVQSPDQRSTEAESTAIPFLQETGQSPESRDEPLIPAGELPSNNRLYLGGGIAVLLIILLAAGFYLLNRKTPVADSPVKAPEAGFTEKGPASKQGKAIGVDLKVVRMSDATLRDNGIDKGLGHGVINENEFYMLTAYQRRGCLPEGLLASPSTLISFVDSKGRLNPPVDIRGLAEFNRTVYKSRVAGCGENKPVFVKVFIAHKKGMGYTGLSVNIPGKGAAEILTWD
;
A
#
# COMPACT_ATOMS: atom_id res chain seq x y z
N MET A 1 -28.52 -30.93 14.53
CA MET A 1 -27.04 -30.94 14.63
C MET A 1 -26.50 -31.77 13.46
N MET A 2 -25.99 -31.12 12.40
CA MET A 2 -25.24 -31.81 11.35
C MET A 2 -23.86 -32.18 11.91
N PHE A 3 -23.54 -33.47 12.00
CA PHE A 3 -22.18 -33.94 12.26
C PHE A 3 -21.29 -33.50 11.09
N ARG A 4 -20.52 -32.41 11.25
CA ARG A 4 -19.33 -32.17 10.41
C ARG A 4 -18.44 -33.40 10.57
N ARG A 5 -18.43 -34.29 9.58
CA ARG A 5 -17.40 -35.35 9.50
C ARG A 5 -16.06 -34.63 9.55
N LYS A 6 -15.31 -34.81 10.64
CA LYS A 6 -13.89 -34.43 10.68
C LYS A 6 -13.24 -35.22 9.55
N ASP A 7 -12.83 -34.52 8.48
CA ASP A 7 -12.00 -35.13 7.45
C ASP A 7 -10.79 -35.77 8.18
N ASN A 8 -10.54 -37.06 7.94
CA ASN A 8 -9.36 -37.70 8.50
C ASN A 8 -8.10 -37.14 7.80
N ALA A 9 -6.96 -37.18 8.48
CA ALA A 9 -5.70 -36.61 7.95
C ALA A 9 -5.36 -37.16 6.54
N ALA A 10 -5.60 -38.45 6.30
CA ALA A 10 -5.39 -39.08 5.00
C ALA A 10 -6.28 -38.50 3.88
N GLY A 11 -7.52 -38.10 4.21
CA GLY A 11 -8.41 -37.44 3.27
C GLY A 11 -7.95 -36.03 2.90
N ILE A 12 -7.41 -35.27 3.86
CA ILE A 12 -6.86 -33.93 3.62
C ILE A 12 -5.61 -34.04 2.75
N GLU A 13 -4.70 -34.98 3.04
CA GLU A 13 -3.50 -35.20 2.25
C GLU A 13 -3.83 -35.51 0.78
N ARG A 14 -4.80 -36.38 0.53
CA ARG A 14 -5.24 -36.68 -0.85
C ARG A 14 -5.74 -35.42 -1.57
N LYS A 15 -6.54 -34.58 -0.90
CA LYS A 15 -7.04 -33.32 -1.46
C LYS A 15 -5.90 -32.34 -1.77
N ILE A 16 -4.85 -32.30 -0.94
CA ILE A 16 -3.65 -31.50 -1.17
C ILE A 16 -2.95 -31.97 -2.45
N GLN A 17 -2.69 -33.27 -2.57
CA GLN A 17 -2.05 -33.85 -3.76
C GLN A 17 -2.86 -33.63 -5.04
N GLU A 18 -4.20 -33.70 -4.97
CA GLU A 18 -5.08 -33.38 -6.08
C GLU A 18 -5.04 -31.89 -6.45
N ALA A 19 -5.04 -30.99 -5.45
CA ALA A 19 -4.96 -29.55 -5.69
C ALA A 19 -3.62 -29.14 -6.33
N LEU A 20 -2.52 -29.77 -5.94
CA LEU A 20 -1.18 -29.52 -6.50
C LEU A 20 -1.06 -29.92 -7.99
N LYS A 21 -1.92 -30.81 -8.48
CA LYS A 21 -1.97 -31.17 -9.91
C LYS A 21 -2.70 -30.14 -10.76
N LYS A 22 -3.48 -29.24 -10.15
CA LYS A 22 -4.23 -28.20 -10.84
C LYS A 22 -3.33 -26.99 -11.13
N PRO A 23 -3.68 -26.15 -12.11
CA PRO A 23 -2.97 -24.90 -12.35
C PRO A 23 -2.95 -24.03 -11.08
N LEU A 24 -1.80 -23.42 -10.78
CA LEU A 24 -1.62 -22.55 -9.62
C LEU A 24 -2.29 -21.18 -9.85
N THR A 25 -3.63 -21.15 -9.88
CA THR A 25 -4.45 -19.94 -9.90
C THR A 25 -4.61 -19.38 -8.49
N PRO A 26 -5.00 -18.09 -8.32
CA PRO A 26 -5.29 -17.53 -7.00
C PRO A 26 -6.30 -18.36 -6.20
N GLU A 27 -7.36 -18.85 -6.86
CA GLU A 27 -8.41 -19.66 -6.26
C GLU A 27 -7.90 -21.02 -5.78
N ASN A 28 -7.10 -21.72 -6.59
CA ASN A 28 -6.53 -23.01 -6.23
C ASN A 28 -5.49 -22.89 -5.10
N LEU A 29 -4.71 -21.81 -5.09
CA LEU A 29 -3.74 -21.52 -4.01
C LEU A 29 -4.43 -21.14 -2.70
N ASN A 30 -5.51 -20.36 -2.76
CA ASN A 30 -6.34 -20.09 -1.58
C ASN A 30 -6.94 -21.39 -1.01
N TYR A 31 -7.47 -22.25 -1.89
CA TYR A 31 -7.98 -23.56 -1.48
C TYR A 31 -6.89 -24.45 -0.88
N LEU A 32 -5.69 -24.46 -1.47
CA LEU A 32 -4.54 -25.19 -0.95
C LEU A 32 -4.13 -24.68 0.44
N GLY A 33 -4.11 -23.37 0.66
CA GLY A 33 -3.86 -22.77 1.98
C GLY A 33 -4.89 -23.19 3.03
N ASP A 34 -6.18 -23.25 2.64
CA ASP A 34 -7.26 -23.73 3.51
C ASP A 34 -7.11 -25.23 3.86
N LEU A 35 -6.59 -26.05 2.93
CA LEU A 35 -6.30 -27.47 3.20
C LEU A 35 -5.11 -27.64 4.15
N TYR A 36 -4.01 -26.90 3.92
CA TYR A 36 -2.87 -26.90 4.83
C TYR A 36 -3.28 -26.46 6.24
N LEU A 37 -4.20 -25.50 6.35
CA LEU A 37 -4.66 -25.01 7.65
C LEU A 37 -5.42 -26.10 8.42
N ARG A 38 -6.27 -26.86 7.72
CA ARG A 38 -6.98 -28.01 8.30
C ARG A 38 -6.04 -29.15 8.69
N LYS A 39 -4.92 -29.29 8.00
CA LYS A 39 -3.86 -30.26 8.32
C LYS A 39 -3.00 -29.81 9.51
N GLY A 40 -3.02 -28.52 9.85
CA GLY A 40 -2.20 -27.91 10.91
C GLY A 40 -0.84 -27.40 10.42
N GLU A 41 -0.60 -27.36 9.11
CA GLU A 41 0.66 -26.90 8.51
C GLU A 41 0.62 -25.39 8.28
N ARG A 42 0.86 -24.62 9.34
CA ARG A 42 0.66 -23.16 9.37
C ARG A 42 1.57 -22.40 8.40
N GLU A 43 2.83 -22.79 8.30
CA GLU A 43 3.80 -22.16 7.41
C GLU A 43 3.36 -22.32 5.95
N MET A 44 2.97 -23.54 5.57
CA MET A 44 2.46 -23.86 4.23
C MET A 44 1.15 -23.12 3.91
N THR A 45 0.28 -22.93 4.93
CA THR A 45 -0.92 -22.10 4.80
C THR A 45 -0.56 -20.66 4.46
N ILE A 46 0.34 -20.03 5.23
CA ILE A 46 0.74 -18.63 5.03
C ILE A 46 1.39 -18.45 3.65
N GLU A 47 2.28 -19.35 3.27
CA GLU A 47 2.93 -19.34 1.96
C GLU A 47 1.91 -19.44 0.82
N SER A 48 0.96 -20.38 0.91
CA SER A 48 -0.08 -20.55 -0.10
C SER A 48 -0.96 -19.32 -0.27
N TYR A 49 -1.33 -18.66 0.83
CA TYR A 49 -2.09 -17.41 0.77
C TYR A 49 -1.27 -16.26 0.16
N TYR A 50 0.02 -16.13 0.47
CA TYR A 50 0.88 -15.14 -0.19
C TYR A 50 1.02 -15.41 -1.69
N ASN A 51 1.18 -16.67 -2.08
CA ASN A 51 1.25 -17.05 -3.50
C ASN A 51 -0.06 -16.75 -4.23
N ALA A 52 -1.21 -16.93 -3.57
CA ALA A 52 -2.51 -16.51 -4.11
C ALA A 52 -2.57 -14.99 -4.30
N ILE A 53 -2.15 -14.19 -3.30
CA ILE A 53 -2.12 -12.72 -3.38
C ILE A 53 -1.23 -12.26 -4.55
N ALA A 54 -0.06 -12.87 -4.72
CA ALA A 54 0.89 -12.50 -5.77
C ALA A 54 0.36 -12.68 -7.20
N LYS A 55 -0.69 -13.50 -7.38
CA LYS A 55 -1.32 -13.76 -8.68
C LYS A 55 -2.61 -12.97 -8.92
N LEU A 56 -3.07 -12.20 -7.93
CA LEU A 56 -4.26 -11.35 -8.10
C LEU A 56 -3.91 -10.07 -8.84
N HIS A 57 -4.84 -9.60 -9.68
CA HIS A 57 -4.70 -8.31 -10.36
C HIS A 57 -5.00 -7.15 -9.42
N ILE A 58 -4.48 -5.95 -9.71
CA ILE A 58 -4.70 -4.74 -8.90
C ILE A 58 -6.17 -4.34 -8.79
N SER A 59 -7.05 -4.81 -9.69
CA SER A 59 -8.50 -4.60 -9.61
C SER A 59 -9.21 -5.53 -8.61
N GLN A 60 -8.52 -6.56 -8.11
CA GLN A 60 -9.08 -7.56 -7.19
C GLN A 60 -8.66 -7.30 -5.73
N GLN A 61 -8.64 -6.03 -5.32
CA GLN A 61 -8.13 -5.59 -4.01
C GLN A 61 -8.91 -6.23 -2.85
N ASP A 62 -10.24 -6.41 -3.00
CA ASP A 62 -11.08 -7.05 -1.98
C ASP A 62 -10.66 -8.50 -1.70
N LYS A 63 -10.30 -9.26 -2.74
CA LYS A 63 -9.77 -10.63 -2.59
C LYS A 63 -8.42 -10.62 -1.88
N MET A 64 -7.53 -9.68 -2.21
CA MET A 64 -6.24 -9.53 -1.53
C MET A 64 -6.43 -9.22 -0.05
N VAL A 65 -7.34 -8.29 0.29
CA VAL A 65 -7.68 -7.94 1.67
C VAL A 65 -8.15 -9.18 2.44
N ALA A 66 -9.02 -9.99 1.85
CA ALA A 66 -9.51 -11.22 2.48
C ALA A 66 -8.37 -12.21 2.78
N LEU A 67 -7.45 -12.41 1.84
CA LEU A 67 -6.31 -13.32 2.01
C LEU A 67 -5.32 -12.82 3.07
N TYR A 68 -4.98 -11.53 3.10
CA TYR A 68 -4.14 -10.98 4.16
C TYR A 68 -4.79 -11.12 5.55
N LYS A 69 -6.11 -10.93 5.65
CA LYS A 69 -6.84 -11.18 6.90
C LYS A 69 -6.79 -12.66 7.30
N LYS A 70 -6.88 -13.60 6.35
CA LYS A 70 -6.69 -15.03 6.63
C LYS A 70 -5.29 -15.31 7.18
N ILE A 71 -4.25 -14.71 6.60
CA ILE A 71 -2.87 -14.83 7.09
C ILE A 71 -2.77 -14.35 8.55
N LEU A 72 -3.33 -13.17 8.88
CA LEU A 72 -3.30 -12.64 10.25
C LEU A 72 -4.08 -13.51 11.25
N LYS A 73 -5.12 -14.23 10.82
CA LYS A 73 -5.82 -15.21 11.67
C LYS A 73 -4.95 -16.43 11.99
N VAL A 74 -4.04 -16.81 11.09
CA VAL A 74 -3.12 -17.95 11.28
C VAL A 74 -1.88 -17.52 12.06
N SER A 75 -1.34 -16.34 11.74
CA SER A 75 -0.17 -15.74 12.40
C SER A 75 -0.43 -14.25 12.67
N PRO A 76 -0.85 -13.90 13.90
CA PRO A 76 -1.09 -12.51 14.30
C PRO A 76 0.16 -11.62 14.31
N TYR A 77 1.35 -12.24 14.24
CA TYR A 77 2.65 -11.58 14.26
C TYR A 77 3.24 -11.39 12.85
N GLU A 78 2.49 -11.73 11.80
CA GLU A 78 2.93 -11.63 10.43
C GLU A 78 2.92 -10.18 9.93
N GLU A 79 4.04 -9.48 10.16
CA GLU A 79 4.23 -8.06 9.83
C GLU A 79 3.95 -7.75 8.35
N LYS A 80 4.39 -8.63 7.44
CA LYS A 80 4.18 -8.46 6.00
C LYS A 80 2.70 -8.43 5.63
N ALA A 81 1.83 -9.11 6.39
CA ALA A 81 0.39 -9.08 6.17
C ALA A 81 -0.26 -7.77 6.63
N TYR A 82 0.19 -7.19 7.77
CA TYR A 82 -0.22 -5.84 8.18
C TYR A 82 0.17 -4.79 7.13
N ASN A 83 1.43 -4.81 6.68
CA ASN A 83 1.93 -3.88 5.68
C ASN A 83 1.16 -3.99 4.35
N GLY A 84 0.81 -5.22 3.95
CA GLY A 84 -0.04 -5.48 2.78
C GLY A 84 -1.43 -4.84 2.91
N LEU A 85 -2.10 -5.02 4.05
CA LEU A 85 -3.41 -4.41 4.32
C LEU A 85 -3.35 -2.88 4.36
N ILE A 86 -2.38 -2.32 5.08
CA ILE A 86 -2.17 -0.87 5.15
C ILE A 86 -2.00 -0.30 3.74
N THR A 87 -1.16 -0.93 2.91
CA THR A 87 -0.93 -0.50 1.53
C THR A 87 -2.20 -0.56 0.69
N LEU A 88 -3.00 -1.62 0.81
CA LEU A 88 -4.26 -1.77 0.07
C LEU A 88 -5.29 -0.71 0.52
N PHE A 89 -5.50 -0.54 1.82
CA PHE A 89 -6.43 0.47 2.33
C PHE A 89 -6.01 1.89 1.97
N SER A 90 -4.70 2.17 1.96
CA SER A 90 -4.14 3.43 1.48
C SER A 90 -4.53 3.68 0.02
N LYS A 91 -4.35 2.68 -0.86
CA LYS A 91 -4.72 2.79 -2.29
C LYS A 91 -6.22 2.95 -2.51
N MET A 92 -7.04 2.32 -1.68
CA MET A 92 -8.51 2.43 -1.73
C MET A 92 -9.05 3.72 -1.10
N GLY A 93 -8.20 4.54 -0.45
CA GLY A 93 -8.64 5.72 0.30
C GLY A 93 -9.40 5.38 1.60
N LEU A 94 -9.35 4.14 2.07
CA LEU A 94 -10.03 3.68 3.30
C LEU A 94 -9.19 3.99 4.55
N VAL A 95 -9.02 5.28 4.87
CA VAL A 95 -8.09 5.69 5.93
C VAL A 95 -8.52 5.21 7.33
N ALA A 96 -9.81 5.03 7.60
CA ALA A 96 -10.25 4.46 8.88
C ALA A 96 -9.68 3.03 9.09
N ASP A 97 -9.72 2.19 8.04
CA ASP A 97 -9.12 0.86 8.07
C ASP A 97 -7.59 0.93 8.06
N GLU A 98 -6.98 1.85 7.28
CA GLU A 98 -5.53 2.08 7.28
C GLU A 98 -5.02 2.42 8.68
N VAL A 99 -5.65 3.36 9.38
CA VAL A 99 -5.34 3.76 10.75
C VAL A 99 -5.54 2.60 11.74
N LYS A 100 -6.61 1.81 11.58
CA LYS A 100 -6.84 0.61 12.40
C LYS A 100 -5.66 -0.35 12.30
N TYR A 101 -5.24 -0.70 11.09
CA TYR A 101 -4.14 -1.66 10.88
C TYR A 101 -2.76 -1.09 11.21
N LEU A 102 -2.53 0.22 11.01
CA LEU A 102 -1.34 0.90 11.53
C LEU A 102 -1.28 0.83 13.06
N THR A 103 -2.41 1.00 13.75
CA THR A 103 -2.45 0.90 15.22
C THR A 103 -2.12 -0.51 15.69
N LEU A 104 -2.63 -1.55 15.02
CA LEU A 104 -2.29 -2.94 15.33
C LEU A 104 -0.81 -3.24 15.05
N LEU A 105 -0.26 -2.73 13.95
CA LEU A 105 1.16 -2.87 13.62
C LEU A 105 2.05 -2.16 14.64
N ALA A 106 1.67 -0.97 15.11
CA ALA A 106 2.38 -0.26 16.17
C ALA A 106 2.41 -1.08 17.47
N LYS A 107 1.30 -1.74 17.84
CA LYS A 107 1.26 -2.65 18.99
C LYS A 107 2.20 -3.85 18.79
N LEU A 108 2.23 -4.44 17.60
CA LEU A 108 3.17 -5.52 17.25
C LEU A 108 4.64 -5.07 17.40
N TYR A 109 4.98 -3.86 16.98
CA TYR A 109 6.33 -3.33 17.19
C TYR A 109 6.63 -3.05 18.67
N GLN A 110 5.62 -2.63 19.45
CA GLN A 110 5.76 -2.45 20.90
C GLN A 110 6.07 -3.79 21.60
N THR A 111 5.38 -4.88 21.25
CA THR A 111 5.66 -6.20 21.84
C THR A 111 7.07 -6.71 21.49
N ARG A 112 7.66 -6.22 20.38
CA ARG A 112 9.04 -6.53 19.97
C ARG A 112 10.07 -5.52 20.48
N SER A 113 9.66 -4.51 21.25
CA SER A 113 10.52 -3.39 21.68
C SER A 113 11.20 -2.62 20.52
N ASP A 114 10.62 -2.63 19.32
CA ASP A 114 11.13 -1.87 18.17
C ASP A 114 10.58 -0.43 18.18
N TYR A 115 11.07 0.38 19.13
CA TYR A 115 10.56 1.73 19.36
C TYR A 115 10.73 2.68 18.16
N ASN A 116 11.71 2.42 17.30
CA ASN A 116 11.90 3.20 16.07
C ASN A 116 10.70 3.02 15.15
N GLN A 117 10.28 1.77 14.93
CA GLN A 117 9.12 1.46 14.11
C GLN A 117 7.81 1.87 14.77
N VAL A 118 7.69 1.75 16.10
CA VAL A 118 6.54 2.27 16.86
C VAL A 118 6.35 3.78 16.60
N ASN A 119 7.40 4.57 16.80
CA ASN A 119 7.36 6.03 16.62
C ASN A 119 7.03 6.40 15.16
N SER A 120 7.69 5.75 14.19
CA SER A 120 7.41 5.92 12.76
C SER A 120 5.94 5.64 12.43
N THR A 121 5.38 4.55 12.98
CA THR A 121 4.00 4.13 12.74
C THR A 121 2.99 5.10 13.38
N PHE A 122 3.20 5.56 14.62
CA PHE A 122 2.31 6.56 15.24
C PHE A 122 2.38 7.93 14.57
N ARG A 123 3.53 8.33 14.01
CA ARG A 123 3.62 9.55 13.19
C ARG A 123 2.75 9.44 11.94
N LYS A 124 2.74 8.27 11.27
CA LYS A 124 1.83 8.01 10.14
C LYS A 124 0.37 8.09 10.57
N ILE A 125 0.00 7.49 11.70
CA ILE A 125 -1.36 7.59 12.25
C ILE A 125 -1.75 9.05 12.49
N ASN A 126 -0.90 9.82 13.17
CA ASN A 126 -1.16 11.24 13.46
C ASN A 126 -1.24 12.11 12.19
N ALA A 127 -0.51 11.75 11.14
CA ALA A 127 -0.61 12.45 9.85
C ALA A 127 -1.93 12.15 9.10
N LEU A 128 -2.48 10.95 9.29
CA LEU A 128 -3.75 10.52 8.68
C LEU A 128 -4.98 10.95 9.50
N ASP A 129 -4.88 10.90 10.82
CA ASP A 129 -5.95 11.23 11.76
C ASP A 129 -5.33 11.95 12.99
N PRO A 130 -5.16 13.29 12.94
CA PRO A 130 -4.55 14.07 14.03
C PRO A 130 -5.29 13.98 15.37
N ASP A 131 -6.60 13.68 15.32
CA ASP A 131 -7.45 13.52 16.51
C ASP A 131 -7.47 12.06 17.01
N ASN A 132 -6.62 11.18 16.47
CA ASN A 132 -6.59 9.78 16.85
C ASN A 132 -6.13 9.61 18.31
N GLU A 133 -7.03 9.08 19.15
CA GLU A 133 -6.79 8.90 20.59
C GLU A 133 -5.52 8.09 20.89
N ALA A 134 -5.25 7.02 20.13
CA ALA A 134 -4.09 6.17 20.37
C ALA A 134 -2.77 6.92 20.09
N ALA A 135 -2.72 7.72 19.01
CA ALA A 135 -1.57 8.57 18.71
C ALA A 135 -1.40 9.70 19.72
N LEU A 136 -2.49 10.39 20.10
CA LEU A 136 -2.46 11.44 21.13
C LEU A 136 -1.97 10.90 22.47
N LYS A 137 -2.44 9.72 22.89
CA LYS A 137 -1.97 9.04 24.10
C LYS A 137 -0.49 8.70 24.00
N TYR A 138 -0.05 8.12 22.88
CA TYR A 138 1.34 7.76 22.64
C TYR A 138 2.27 8.98 22.79
N PHE A 139 1.98 10.10 22.11
CA PHE A 139 2.80 11.31 22.17
C PHE A 139 2.63 12.11 23.48
N GLY A 140 1.45 12.08 24.10
CA GLY A 140 1.15 12.80 25.33
C GLY A 140 1.81 12.21 26.58
N THR A 141 2.15 10.92 26.59
CA THR A 141 2.88 10.28 27.71
C THR A 141 4.36 10.70 27.84
N GLY A 142 4.83 11.68 27.07
CA GLY A 142 6.19 12.22 27.20
C GLY A 142 7.29 11.29 26.70
N LYS A 143 6.97 10.16 26.08
CA LYS A 143 7.93 9.27 25.40
C LYS A 143 8.37 9.87 24.05
N GLN A 144 8.97 11.04 24.08
CA GLN A 144 9.86 11.49 23.02
C GLN A 144 11.24 10.87 23.26
N ALA A 145 11.56 9.86 22.45
CA ALA A 145 12.86 9.69 21.78
C ALA A 145 14.17 9.46 22.58
N ASP A 146 14.19 9.21 23.89
CA ASP A 146 15.42 8.67 24.54
C ASP A 146 15.17 7.97 25.89
N VAL A 147 14.43 6.85 25.90
CA VAL A 147 14.20 6.08 27.13
C VAL A 147 14.47 4.61 26.89
N SER A 148 15.66 4.17 27.27
CA SER A 148 15.90 2.83 27.79
C SER A 148 14.97 2.64 29.01
N LEU A 149 13.78 2.08 28.77
CA LEU A 149 12.89 1.66 29.85
C LEU A 149 13.52 0.45 30.56
N PRO A 150 13.34 0.35 31.88
CA PRO A 150 13.97 -0.71 32.66
C PRO A 150 13.54 -2.05 32.08
N ALA A 151 14.53 -2.92 31.84
CA ALA A 151 14.29 -4.31 31.54
C ALA A 151 13.27 -4.83 32.55
N GLN A 152 12.05 -5.10 32.08
CA GLN A 152 11.11 -5.84 32.89
C GLN A 152 11.54 -7.29 32.77
N ASP A 153 12.24 -7.73 33.80
CA ASP A 153 12.45 -9.14 34.14
C ASP A 153 11.09 -9.76 34.50
N GLU A 154 10.22 -9.94 33.51
CA GLU A 154 9.17 -10.94 33.57
C GLU A 154 9.23 -11.75 32.29
N ASP A 155 9.71 -12.98 32.46
CA ASP A 155 9.57 -14.11 31.57
C ASP A 155 8.08 -14.40 31.35
N ILE A 156 7.42 -13.54 30.57
CA ILE A 156 6.08 -13.79 30.07
C ILE A 156 6.29 -14.54 28.75
N GLY A 157 6.36 -15.87 28.85
CA GLY A 157 6.01 -16.74 27.74
C GLY A 157 4.59 -16.40 27.29
N MET A 158 4.46 -15.46 26.34
CA MET A 158 3.16 -15.00 25.86
C MET A 158 2.53 -16.10 25.02
N ASN A 159 1.46 -16.66 25.56
CA ASN A 159 0.66 -17.68 24.91
C ASN A 159 -0.14 -17.09 23.73
N GLU A 160 -0.53 -17.96 22.80
CA GLU A 160 -1.33 -17.68 21.61
C GLU A 160 -2.66 -16.92 21.88
N GLU A 161 -3.10 -16.95 23.14
CA GLU A 161 -4.37 -16.42 23.63
C GLU A 161 -4.43 -14.88 23.61
N HIS A 162 -3.34 -14.19 23.97
CA HIS A 162 -3.27 -12.72 23.89
C HIS A 162 -3.29 -12.20 22.45
N ALA A 163 -2.73 -12.98 21.52
CA ALA A 163 -2.75 -12.65 20.10
C ALA A 163 -4.15 -12.83 19.49
N ALA A 164 -4.90 -13.83 19.95
CA ALA A 164 -6.31 -14.02 19.61
C ALA A 164 -7.19 -12.89 20.17
N GLU A 165 -6.90 -12.37 21.37
CA GLU A 165 -7.61 -11.22 21.94
C GLU A 165 -7.43 -9.95 21.11
N LEU A 166 -6.21 -9.69 20.61
CA LEU A 166 -5.93 -8.57 19.69
C LEU A 166 -6.72 -8.64 18.37
N LEU A 167 -7.11 -9.84 17.94
CA LEU A 167 -7.82 -10.09 16.68
C LEU A 167 -9.31 -10.39 16.86
N SER A 168 -9.78 -10.62 18.09
CA SER A 168 -11.20 -10.90 18.40
C SER A 168 -12.15 -9.76 18.01
N GLY A 169 -11.62 -8.54 17.82
CA GLY A 169 -12.34 -7.39 17.27
C GLY A 169 -12.35 -7.28 15.74
N LEU A 170 -11.88 -8.29 15.00
CA LEU A 170 -12.03 -8.35 13.54
C LEU A 170 -13.37 -9.03 13.20
N PRO A 171 -14.20 -8.43 12.32
CA PRO A 171 -15.46 -9.06 11.93
C PRO A 171 -15.19 -10.46 11.36
N GLU A 172 -15.99 -11.44 11.81
CA GLU A 172 -15.89 -12.80 11.32
C GLU A 172 -16.16 -12.83 9.82
N ILE A 173 -15.27 -13.44 9.05
CA ILE A 173 -15.38 -13.61 7.59
C ILE A 173 -16.28 -14.83 7.28
N GLY A 174 -17.10 -15.25 8.25
CA GLY A 174 -17.92 -16.46 8.18
C GLY A 174 -18.99 -16.41 7.09
N ASP A 175 -19.42 -15.22 6.67
CA ASP A 175 -20.54 -15.03 5.74
C ASP A 175 -20.11 -14.84 4.27
N LEU A 176 -18.82 -14.92 3.94
CA LEU A 176 -18.32 -14.71 2.56
C LEU A 176 -17.97 -16.02 1.82
N ALA A 177 -18.12 -17.19 2.46
CA ALA A 177 -17.80 -18.47 1.85
C ALA A 177 -18.94 -19.06 0.99
N ASP A 178 -20.16 -18.52 1.10
CA ASP A 178 -21.36 -19.05 0.39
C ASP A 178 -21.76 -18.24 -0.86
N VAL A 179 -20.96 -17.24 -1.27
CA VAL A 179 -21.18 -16.52 -2.54
C VAL A 179 -20.12 -16.93 -3.56
N VAL A 180 -20.21 -18.17 -4.02
CA VAL A 180 -19.74 -18.52 -5.37
C VAL A 180 -20.90 -18.18 -6.30
N PRO A 181 -20.86 -17.08 -7.08
CA PRO A 181 -21.86 -16.91 -8.12
C PRO A 181 -21.67 -18.07 -9.11
N ALA A 182 -22.73 -18.87 -9.27
CA ALA A 182 -22.83 -19.76 -10.40
C ALA A 182 -22.57 -18.94 -11.66
N SER A 183 -21.60 -19.36 -12.48
CA SER A 183 -21.44 -18.82 -13.82
C SER A 183 -22.79 -18.91 -14.53
N PRO A 184 -23.30 -17.83 -15.14
CA PRO A 184 -24.47 -17.94 -16.00
C PRO A 184 -24.09 -18.80 -17.20
N GLU A 185 -24.80 -19.93 -17.38
CA GLU A 185 -24.90 -20.58 -18.68
C GLU A 185 -25.63 -19.58 -19.59
N GLU A 186 -24.89 -18.95 -20.52
CA GLU A 186 -25.49 -18.17 -21.60
C GLU A 186 -26.10 -19.15 -22.62
N ASP A 187 -27.40 -19.36 -22.51
CA ASP A 187 -28.25 -19.82 -23.60
C ASP A 187 -28.30 -18.73 -24.68
N ILE A 188 -27.59 -18.94 -25.79
CA ILE A 188 -27.69 -18.12 -26.99
C ILE A 188 -28.86 -18.66 -27.83
N PRO A 189 -29.95 -17.89 -28.06
CA PRO A 189 -30.98 -18.28 -29.00
C PRO A 189 -30.47 -18.09 -30.43
N GLN A 190 -30.64 -19.13 -31.26
CA GLN A 190 -30.46 -19.02 -32.70
C GLN A 190 -31.64 -18.22 -33.29
N GLU A 191 -31.38 -17.00 -33.76
CA GLU A 191 -32.30 -16.29 -34.65
C GLU A 191 -32.08 -16.75 -36.09
N GLU A 192 -33.02 -17.54 -36.59
CA GLU A 192 -33.31 -17.64 -38.02
C GLU A 192 -33.88 -16.30 -38.50
N SER A 193 -33.21 -15.64 -39.44
CA SER A 193 -33.83 -14.58 -40.24
C SER A 193 -33.46 -14.75 -41.70
N SER A 194 -34.49 -15.03 -42.47
CA SER A 194 -34.50 -15.28 -43.89
C SER A 194 -34.92 -14.02 -44.66
N VAL A 195 -34.20 -13.73 -45.75
CA VAL A 195 -34.62 -13.03 -46.99
C VAL A 195 -35.02 -11.54 -46.90
N GLN A 196 -34.24 -10.67 -47.56
CA GLN A 196 -34.60 -10.02 -48.84
C GLN A 196 -33.56 -8.99 -49.29
N SER A 197 -33.00 -9.21 -50.49
CA SER A 197 -32.31 -8.24 -51.34
C SER A 197 -33.30 -7.16 -51.85
N PRO A 198 -32.85 -5.97 -52.29
CA PRO A 198 -32.32 -5.85 -53.67
C PRO A 198 -31.23 -4.78 -53.93
N ASP A 199 -30.61 -4.96 -55.11
CA ASP A 199 -30.04 -3.99 -56.06
C ASP A 199 -28.76 -3.17 -55.78
N GLN A 200 -27.69 -3.71 -56.38
CA GLN A 200 -26.70 -3.10 -57.28
C GLN A 200 -26.51 -1.57 -57.30
N ARG A 201 -25.27 -1.14 -56.99
CA ARG A 201 -24.54 -0.25 -57.90
C ARG A 201 -23.02 -0.39 -57.75
N SER A 202 -22.40 -0.68 -58.90
CA SER A 202 -20.98 -0.78 -59.20
C SER A 202 -20.16 0.49 -58.90
N THR A 203 -18.97 0.32 -58.34
CA THR A 203 -17.76 1.05 -58.76
C THR A 203 -16.52 0.19 -58.52
N GLU A 204 -15.74 0.05 -59.60
CA GLU A 204 -14.42 -0.55 -59.71
C GLU A 204 -13.37 0.19 -58.86
N ALA A 205 -12.38 -0.52 -58.32
CA ALA A 205 -10.96 -0.10 -58.36
C ALA A 205 -10.01 -1.15 -57.74
N GLU A 206 -9.03 -1.52 -58.56
CA GLU A 206 -7.64 -1.85 -58.23
C GLU A 206 -7.28 -2.96 -57.23
N SER A 207 -7.18 -4.14 -57.83
CA SER A 207 -6.21 -5.21 -57.55
C SER A 207 -4.77 -4.69 -57.35
N THR A 208 -4.21 -4.91 -56.16
CA THR A 208 -2.76 -4.98 -55.96
C THR A 208 -2.40 -6.33 -55.32
N ALA A 209 -1.63 -7.12 -56.07
CA ALA A 209 -1.20 -8.46 -55.73
C ALA A 209 -0.16 -8.46 -54.60
N ILE A 210 -0.30 -9.41 -53.67
CA ILE A 210 0.70 -9.78 -52.66
C ILE A 210 1.50 -10.97 -53.21
N PRO A 211 2.85 -10.95 -53.20
CA PRO A 211 3.62 -12.09 -53.65
C PRO A 211 3.70 -13.17 -52.57
N PHE A 212 3.39 -14.37 -53.04
CA PHE A 212 3.60 -15.70 -52.47
C PHE A 212 5.09 -15.92 -52.18
N LEU A 213 5.46 -16.17 -50.92
CA LEU A 213 6.81 -16.64 -50.55
C LEU A 213 6.75 -18.13 -50.18
N GLN A 214 7.57 -18.88 -50.90
CA GLN A 214 7.78 -20.33 -50.83
C GLN A 214 8.23 -20.79 -49.45
N GLU A 215 7.66 -21.92 -49.04
CA GLU A 215 8.16 -22.81 -48.00
C GLU A 215 9.57 -23.31 -48.35
N THR A 216 10.52 -23.12 -47.44
CA THR A 216 11.73 -23.94 -47.36
C THR A 216 11.63 -24.81 -46.13
N GLY A 217 11.51 -26.12 -46.38
CA GLY A 217 11.60 -27.13 -45.34
C GLY A 217 13.01 -27.20 -44.77
N GLN A 218 13.09 -27.38 -43.46
CA GLN A 218 14.26 -27.94 -42.80
C GLN A 218 13.83 -28.74 -41.57
N SER A 219 14.03 -30.05 -41.70
CA SER A 219 13.90 -31.07 -40.68
C SER A 219 14.96 -30.87 -39.58
N PRO A 220 14.63 -30.95 -38.29
CA PRO A 220 15.65 -31.05 -37.25
C PRO A 220 16.09 -32.50 -37.08
N GLU A 221 17.35 -32.69 -37.43
CA GLU A 221 18.20 -33.86 -37.26
C GLU A 221 18.29 -34.28 -35.78
N SER A 222 18.03 -35.56 -35.54
CA SER A 222 18.20 -36.27 -34.28
C SER A 222 19.65 -36.24 -33.82
N ARG A 223 19.92 -35.69 -32.64
CA ARG A 223 21.19 -35.85 -31.94
C ARG A 223 21.02 -36.79 -30.76
N ASP A 224 21.67 -37.95 -30.87
CA ASP A 224 21.87 -38.90 -29.80
C ASP A 224 22.68 -38.27 -28.67
N GLU A 225 22.11 -38.28 -27.46
CA GLU A 225 22.78 -37.91 -26.21
C GLU A 225 23.56 -39.13 -25.68
N PRO A 226 24.87 -39.03 -25.42
CA PRO A 226 25.62 -40.15 -24.85
C PRO A 226 25.37 -40.28 -23.34
N LEU A 227 25.07 -41.50 -22.92
CA LEU A 227 25.01 -41.96 -21.53
C LEU A 227 26.29 -41.61 -20.76
N ILE A 228 26.15 -40.82 -19.70
CA ILE A 228 27.19 -40.58 -18.68
C ILE A 228 27.16 -41.74 -17.67
N PRO A 229 28.28 -42.47 -17.46
CA PRO A 229 28.34 -43.51 -16.43
C PRO A 229 28.43 -42.90 -15.02
N ALA A 230 27.76 -43.56 -14.07
CA ALA A 230 27.73 -43.23 -12.66
C ALA A 230 29.14 -43.24 -12.05
N GLY A 231 29.64 -42.05 -11.69
CA GLY A 231 30.88 -41.85 -10.96
C GLY A 231 30.65 -41.88 -9.44
N GLU A 232 31.46 -42.67 -8.75
CA GLU A 232 31.51 -42.81 -7.30
C GLU A 232 31.88 -41.50 -6.59
N LEU A 233 31.18 -41.20 -5.47
CA LEU A 233 31.43 -40.04 -4.62
C LEU A 233 32.68 -40.25 -3.74
N PRO A 234 33.70 -39.37 -3.79
CA PRO A 234 34.84 -39.47 -2.89
C PRO A 234 34.50 -38.92 -1.49
N SER A 235 34.81 -39.75 -0.49
CA SER A 235 34.62 -39.50 0.94
C SER A 235 35.73 -38.61 1.52
N ASN A 236 35.64 -37.29 1.32
CA ASN A 236 36.60 -36.33 1.90
C ASN A 236 35.92 -35.22 2.74
N ASN A 237 35.28 -35.62 3.86
CA ASN A 237 34.67 -34.69 4.83
C ASN A 237 35.60 -34.27 6.00
N ARG A 238 36.92 -34.52 5.92
CA ARG A 238 37.85 -34.15 6.99
C ARG A 238 38.60 -32.83 6.79
N LEU A 239 38.43 -32.13 5.65
CA LEU A 239 39.17 -30.90 5.35
C LEU A 239 38.40 -29.59 5.63
N TYR A 240 37.10 -29.65 5.87
CA TYR A 240 36.29 -28.43 6.07
C TYR A 240 36.26 -27.91 7.51
N LEU A 241 36.68 -28.70 8.49
CA LEU A 241 36.66 -28.27 9.89
C LEU A 241 37.77 -27.26 10.23
N GLY A 242 38.89 -27.29 9.49
CA GLY A 242 40.00 -26.34 9.68
C GLY A 242 39.75 -24.97 9.06
N GLY A 243 39.06 -24.92 7.91
CA GLY A 243 38.79 -23.67 7.18
C GLY A 243 37.85 -22.72 7.94
N GLY A 244 36.82 -23.26 8.59
CA GLY A 244 35.86 -22.45 9.35
C GLY A 244 36.50 -21.71 10.53
N ILE A 245 37.43 -22.35 11.24
CA ILE A 245 38.11 -21.75 12.40
C ILE A 245 39.02 -20.60 11.98
N ALA A 246 39.73 -20.75 10.85
CA ALA A 246 40.59 -19.69 10.32
C ALA A 246 39.80 -18.44 9.91
N VAL A 247 38.65 -18.62 9.25
CA VAL A 247 37.77 -17.50 8.85
C VAL A 247 37.19 -16.79 10.09
N LEU A 248 36.77 -17.55 11.11
CA LEU A 248 36.22 -16.98 12.34
C LEU A 248 37.26 -16.16 13.12
N LEU A 249 38.52 -16.62 13.16
CA LEU A 249 39.63 -15.87 13.76
C LEU A 249 39.93 -14.57 13.02
N ILE A 250 39.88 -14.57 11.68
CA ILE A 250 40.08 -13.35 10.88
C ILE A 250 38.97 -12.33 11.16
N ILE A 251 37.71 -12.77 11.28
CA ILE A 251 36.58 -11.89 11.60
C ILE A 251 36.74 -11.27 13.00
N LEU A 252 37.13 -12.07 14.01
CA LEU A 252 37.35 -11.58 15.37
C LEU A 252 38.51 -10.58 15.46
N LEU A 253 39.60 -10.83 14.72
CA LEU A 253 40.73 -9.88 14.64
C LEU A 253 40.32 -8.56 13.96
N ALA A 254 39.52 -8.63 12.89
CA ALA A 254 39.00 -7.44 12.21
C ALA A 254 38.05 -6.63 13.13
N ALA A 255 37.18 -7.30 13.88
CA ALA A 255 36.30 -6.66 14.85
C ALA A 255 37.10 -6.02 16.01
N GLY A 256 38.12 -6.71 16.52
CA GLY A 256 39.03 -6.17 17.55
C GLY A 256 39.78 -4.94 17.06
N PHE A 257 40.31 -4.97 15.83
CA PHE A 257 40.99 -3.82 15.22
C PHE A 257 40.04 -2.64 15.00
N TYR A 258 38.79 -2.90 14.60
CA TYR A 258 37.76 -1.87 14.45
C TYR A 258 37.41 -1.21 15.79
N LEU A 259 37.32 -1.99 16.87
CA LEU A 259 37.04 -1.47 18.22
C LEU A 259 38.23 -0.68 18.79
N LEU A 260 39.47 -1.13 18.55
CA LEU A 260 40.68 -0.43 19.01
C LEU A 260 40.92 0.90 18.26
N ASN A 261 40.56 0.98 16.98
CA ASN A 261 40.69 2.20 16.18
C ASN A 261 39.49 3.14 16.26
N ARG A 262 38.48 2.82 17.07
CA ARG A 262 37.38 3.74 17.35
C ARG A 262 37.91 4.87 18.23
N LYS A 263 38.46 5.92 17.59
CA LYS A 263 38.77 7.20 18.25
C LYS A 263 37.51 7.64 18.99
N THR A 264 37.58 7.65 20.31
CA THR A 264 36.57 8.30 21.14
C THR A 264 36.51 9.75 20.71
N PRO A 265 35.31 10.31 20.42
CA PRO A 265 35.20 11.72 20.14
C PRO A 265 35.68 12.48 21.37
N VAL A 266 36.77 13.21 21.22
CA VAL A 266 37.26 14.16 22.20
C VAL A 266 36.16 15.18 22.43
N ALA A 267 35.74 15.36 23.68
CA ALA A 267 34.82 16.41 24.06
C ALA A 267 35.52 17.76 23.85
N ASP A 268 35.25 18.40 22.71
CA ASP A 268 35.74 19.75 22.45
C ASP A 268 34.96 20.78 23.28
N SER A 269 35.76 21.63 23.91
CA SER A 269 35.36 22.86 24.62
C SER A 269 34.64 23.86 23.69
N PRO A 270 33.90 24.85 24.25
CA PRO A 270 32.90 25.61 23.50
C PRO A 270 33.57 26.51 22.44
N VAL A 271 33.43 26.13 21.18
CA VAL A 271 33.79 26.96 20.03
C VAL A 271 32.65 27.93 19.74
N LYS A 272 32.98 29.22 19.80
CA LYS A 272 32.15 30.36 19.40
C LYS A 272 31.61 30.15 17.97
N ALA A 273 30.29 30.21 17.83
CA ALA A 273 29.59 30.05 16.57
C ALA A 273 29.97 31.13 15.55
N PRO A 274 30.27 30.77 14.29
CA PRO A 274 30.17 31.69 13.17
C PRO A 274 28.69 31.81 12.76
N GLU A 275 28.19 33.05 12.81
CA GLU A 275 26.90 33.45 12.26
C GLU A 275 26.92 33.30 10.73
N ALA A 276 26.27 32.26 10.21
CA ALA A 276 25.88 32.18 8.80
C ALA A 276 24.51 31.50 8.73
N GLY A 277 23.47 32.33 8.69
CA GLY A 277 22.08 31.89 8.61
C GLY A 277 21.75 31.29 7.25
N PHE A 278 21.42 30.01 7.24
CA PHE A 278 20.48 29.42 6.32
C PHE A 278 19.53 28.55 7.12
N THR A 279 18.53 29.18 7.75
CA THR A 279 17.38 28.46 8.28
C THR A 279 16.58 27.95 7.09
N GLU A 280 16.61 26.64 6.83
CA GLU A 280 15.55 26.00 6.04
C GLU A 280 14.23 26.30 6.76
N LYS A 281 13.51 27.33 6.31
CA LYS A 281 12.12 27.55 6.72
C LYS A 281 11.37 26.29 6.32
N GLY A 282 10.87 25.55 7.32
CA GLY A 282 9.98 24.40 7.10
C GLY A 282 8.81 24.78 6.17
N PRO A 283 8.15 23.80 5.53
CA PRO A 283 7.13 24.06 4.54
C PRO A 283 6.07 25.00 5.11
N ALA A 284 5.88 26.15 4.46
CA ALA A 284 4.88 27.12 4.86
C ALA A 284 3.52 26.42 4.88
N SER A 285 2.96 26.28 6.08
CA SER A 285 1.62 25.74 6.29
C SER A 285 0.76 26.84 6.88
N LYS A 286 -0.39 27.06 6.26
CA LYS A 286 -1.41 27.96 6.80
C LYS A 286 -2.74 27.24 6.90
N GLN A 287 -3.48 27.64 7.94
CA GLN A 287 -4.80 27.10 8.27
C GLN A 287 -5.82 28.24 8.15
N GLY A 288 -6.96 27.94 7.54
CA GLY A 288 -8.11 28.83 7.45
C GLY A 288 -9.39 28.04 7.73
N LYS A 289 -10.51 28.75 7.86
CA LYS A 289 -11.78 28.15 8.24
C LYS A 289 -12.88 28.56 7.26
N ALA A 290 -12.90 27.86 6.12
CA ALA A 290 -13.89 28.01 5.08
C ALA A 290 -15.19 27.35 5.47
N ILE A 291 -16.06 28.16 6.07
CA ILE A 291 -17.48 27.88 6.14
C ILE A 291 -17.80 26.57 6.86
N GLY A 292 -17.18 26.44 8.03
CA GLY A 292 -17.27 25.26 8.88
C GLY A 292 -16.34 24.12 8.49
N VAL A 293 -15.64 24.23 7.36
CA VAL A 293 -14.58 23.33 6.91
C VAL A 293 -13.24 23.92 7.36
N ASP A 294 -12.46 23.15 8.12
CA ASP A 294 -11.08 23.51 8.43
C ASP A 294 -10.22 23.18 7.21
N LEU A 295 -9.64 24.21 6.59
CA LEU A 295 -8.76 24.07 5.43
C LEU A 295 -7.30 24.25 5.84
N LYS A 296 -6.44 23.37 5.37
CA LYS A 296 -4.99 23.46 5.54
C LYS A 296 -4.31 23.29 4.20
N VAL A 297 -3.50 24.27 3.81
CA VAL A 297 -2.67 24.21 2.61
C VAL A 297 -1.21 24.03 3.03
N VAL A 298 -0.53 23.10 2.37
CA VAL A 298 0.90 22.84 2.57
C VAL A 298 1.58 22.82 1.22
N ARG A 299 2.59 23.67 1.02
CA ARG A 299 3.48 23.57 -0.15
C ARG A 299 4.33 22.31 -0.01
N MET A 300 4.36 21.49 -1.06
CA MET A 300 5.07 20.21 -1.04
C MET A 300 6.51 20.40 -1.52
N SER A 301 7.47 19.89 -0.75
CA SER A 301 8.84 19.71 -1.22
C SER A 301 8.96 18.46 -2.08
N ASP A 302 10.06 18.31 -2.82
CA ASP A 302 10.37 17.08 -3.57
C ASP A 302 10.37 15.84 -2.66
N ALA A 303 10.84 15.97 -1.42
CA ALA A 303 10.77 14.90 -0.43
C ALA A 303 9.31 14.55 -0.09
N THR A 304 8.47 15.57 0.10
CA THR A 304 7.03 15.37 0.38
C THR A 304 6.32 14.70 -0.79
N LEU A 305 6.68 15.05 -2.04
CA LEU A 305 6.15 14.39 -3.24
C LEU A 305 6.51 12.91 -3.28
N ARG A 306 7.76 12.57 -2.97
CA ARG A 306 8.24 11.17 -2.86
C ARG A 306 7.53 10.39 -1.76
N ASP A 307 7.37 10.99 -0.59
CA ASP A 307 6.71 10.37 0.56
C ASP A 307 5.23 10.05 0.28
N ASN A 308 4.59 10.84 -0.59
CA ASN A 308 3.23 10.60 -1.05
C ASN A 308 3.17 9.75 -2.33
N GLY A 309 4.32 9.34 -2.89
CA GLY A 309 4.44 8.53 -4.10
C GLY A 309 3.98 9.23 -5.39
N ILE A 310 3.83 10.56 -5.36
CA ILE A 310 3.34 11.36 -6.49
C ILE A 310 4.41 11.44 -7.58
N ASP A 311 5.68 11.46 -7.19
CA ASP A 311 6.83 11.49 -8.08
C ASP A 311 6.86 10.29 -9.05
N LYS A 312 6.36 9.12 -8.63
CA LYS A 312 6.34 7.91 -9.47
C LYS A 312 5.33 7.98 -10.61
N GLY A 313 4.29 8.81 -10.48
CA GLY A 313 3.25 8.99 -11.50
C GLY A 313 3.49 10.21 -12.40
N LEU A 314 4.42 11.09 -12.03
CA LEU A 314 4.68 12.33 -12.76
C LEU A 314 6.07 12.30 -13.40
N GLY A 315 6.17 12.73 -14.66
CA GLY A 315 7.47 12.86 -15.33
C GLY A 315 8.34 13.93 -14.67
N HIS A 316 9.67 13.75 -14.68
CA HIS A 316 10.62 14.73 -14.11
C HIS A 316 10.42 16.15 -14.64
N GLY A 317 10.08 16.31 -15.93
CA GLY A 317 9.77 17.63 -16.52
C GLY A 317 8.58 18.30 -15.83
N VAL A 318 7.50 17.55 -15.58
CA VAL A 318 6.30 18.05 -14.89
C VAL A 318 6.64 18.50 -13.47
N ILE A 319 7.44 17.73 -12.74
CA ILE A 319 7.87 18.08 -11.37
C ILE A 319 8.75 19.34 -11.40
N ASN A 320 9.64 19.44 -12.39
CA ASN A 320 10.57 20.57 -12.50
C ASN A 320 9.88 21.87 -12.91
N GLU A 321 8.81 21.82 -13.70
CA GLU A 321 8.09 22.98 -14.21
C GLU A 321 7.01 23.52 -13.26
N ASN A 322 6.59 22.73 -12.27
CA ASN A 322 5.44 23.06 -11.42
C ASN A 322 5.77 23.06 -9.93
N GLU A 323 5.02 23.85 -9.18
CA GLU A 323 4.96 23.79 -7.72
C GLU A 323 3.69 23.08 -7.29
N PHE A 324 3.81 22.23 -6.27
CA PHE A 324 2.73 21.36 -5.81
C PHE A 324 2.28 21.77 -4.42
N TYR A 325 0.97 21.70 -4.21
CA TYR A 325 0.34 22.01 -2.95
C TYR A 325 -0.62 20.89 -2.59
N MET A 326 -0.67 20.62 -1.28
CA MET A 326 -1.58 19.68 -0.68
C MET A 326 -2.62 20.48 0.10
N LEU A 327 -3.85 20.51 -0.42
CA LEU A 327 -5.00 21.05 0.28
C LEU A 327 -5.66 19.93 1.07
N THR A 328 -5.77 20.12 2.37
CA THR A 328 -6.51 19.25 3.27
C THR A 328 -7.76 19.97 3.72
N ALA A 329 -8.92 19.36 3.50
CA ALA A 329 -10.21 19.85 3.95
C ALA A 329 -10.79 18.90 5.00
N TYR A 330 -11.10 19.43 6.18
CA TYR A 330 -11.63 18.67 7.30
C TYR A 330 -12.95 19.27 7.78
N GLN A 331 -14.01 18.46 7.76
CA GLN A 331 -15.33 18.85 8.25
C GLN A 331 -15.68 17.99 9.46
N ARG A 332 -15.76 18.58 10.66
CA ARG A 332 -16.11 17.83 11.89
C ARG A 332 -17.55 17.32 11.90
N ARG A 333 -18.48 18.08 11.30
CA ARG A 333 -19.92 17.76 11.25
C ARG A 333 -20.53 18.17 9.92
N GLY A 334 -21.35 17.32 9.32
CA GLY A 334 -21.96 17.56 8.01
C GLY A 334 -21.05 17.15 6.87
N CYS A 335 -21.37 17.60 5.65
CA CYS A 335 -20.67 17.17 4.44
C CYS A 335 -19.76 18.22 3.84
N LEU A 336 -18.70 17.72 3.20
CA LEU A 336 -17.95 18.50 2.25
C LEU A 336 -18.80 18.75 1.00
N PRO A 337 -18.65 19.91 0.34
CA PRO A 337 -19.34 20.20 -0.90
C PRO A 337 -19.01 19.15 -1.96
N GLU A 338 -20.03 18.66 -2.67
CA GLU A 338 -19.86 17.65 -3.73
C GLU A 338 -18.85 18.11 -4.80
N GLY A 339 -18.84 19.40 -5.15
CA GLY A 339 -17.86 19.95 -6.09
C GLY A 339 -16.41 19.81 -5.62
N LEU A 340 -16.15 19.84 -4.30
CA LEU A 340 -14.80 19.64 -3.76
C LEU A 340 -14.36 18.17 -3.87
N LEU A 341 -15.33 17.26 -3.86
CA LEU A 341 -15.12 15.81 -3.95
C LEU A 341 -14.99 15.35 -5.40
N ALA A 342 -15.86 15.88 -6.28
CA ALA A 342 -15.96 15.48 -7.68
C ALA A 342 -14.98 16.23 -8.59
N SER A 343 -14.76 17.53 -8.35
CA SER A 343 -13.97 18.37 -9.26
C SER A 343 -13.31 19.54 -8.51
N PRO A 344 -12.37 19.26 -7.60
CA PRO A 344 -11.76 20.29 -6.75
C PRO A 344 -11.08 21.41 -7.55
N SER A 345 -10.60 21.12 -8.76
CA SER A 345 -10.01 22.13 -9.67
C SER A 345 -10.99 23.23 -10.11
N THR A 346 -12.29 22.98 -10.05
CA THR A 346 -13.32 24.00 -10.37
C THR A 346 -13.61 24.94 -9.21
N LEU A 347 -13.32 24.50 -7.98
CA LEU A 347 -13.57 25.27 -6.77
C LEU A 347 -12.33 25.99 -6.25
N ILE A 348 -11.14 25.57 -6.68
CA ILE A 348 -9.87 26.08 -6.19
C ILE A 348 -9.25 26.99 -7.25
N SER A 349 -8.72 28.14 -6.84
CA SER A 349 -7.93 29.02 -7.71
C SER A 349 -6.76 29.62 -6.94
N PHE A 350 -5.62 29.76 -7.59
CA PHE A 350 -4.49 30.51 -7.06
C PHE A 350 -4.74 32.01 -7.16
N VAL A 351 -4.38 32.75 -6.11
CA VAL A 351 -4.49 34.21 -6.06
C VAL A 351 -3.11 34.79 -6.29
N ASP A 352 -2.95 35.64 -7.31
CA ASP A 352 -1.69 36.33 -7.57
C ASP A 352 -1.52 37.62 -6.73
N SER A 353 -0.36 38.26 -6.82
CA SER A 353 -0.08 39.52 -6.11
C SER A 353 -1.00 40.68 -6.50
N LYS A 354 -1.76 40.57 -7.59
CA LYS A 354 -2.77 41.55 -8.04
C LYS A 354 -4.19 41.15 -7.64
N GLY A 355 -4.36 40.06 -6.89
CA GLY A 355 -5.65 39.52 -6.50
C GLY A 355 -6.39 38.79 -7.62
N ARG A 356 -5.73 38.47 -8.74
CA ARG A 356 -6.36 37.74 -9.86
C ARG A 356 -6.41 36.25 -9.54
N LEU A 357 -7.54 35.63 -9.86
CA LEU A 357 -7.76 34.20 -9.72
C LEU A 357 -7.23 33.46 -10.94
N ASN A 358 -6.38 32.46 -10.71
CA ASN A 358 -5.78 31.63 -11.75
C ASN A 358 -6.12 30.15 -11.44
N PRO A 359 -6.67 29.38 -12.40
CA PRO A 359 -6.98 27.99 -12.16
C PRO A 359 -5.71 27.15 -11.94
N PRO A 360 -5.79 26.04 -11.19
CA PRO A 360 -4.71 25.07 -11.11
C PRO A 360 -4.34 24.52 -12.50
N VAL A 361 -3.08 24.13 -12.66
CA VAL A 361 -2.63 23.43 -13.87
C VAL A 361 -3.20 22.01 -13.83
N ASP A 362 -3.90 21.62 -14.90
CA ASP A 362 -4.35 20.25 -15.07
C ASP A 362 -3.16 19.37 -15.45
N ILE A 363 -2.72 18.54 -14.50
CA ILE A 363 -1.63 17.60 -14.66
C ILE A 363 -2.23 16.20 -14.75
N ARG A 364 -2.08 15.57 -15.92
CA ARG A 364 -2.51 14.18 -16.14
C ARG A 364 -1.90 13.26 -15.07
N GLY A 365 -2.74 12.48 -14.41
CA GLY A 365 -2.35 11.57 -13.33
C GLY A 365 -2.32 12.20 -11.93
N LEU A 366 -2.28 13.53 -11.79
CA LEU A 366 -2.29 14.16 -10.46
C LEU A 366 -3.61 13.90 -9.70
N ALA A 367 -4.73 13.86 -10.43
CA ALA A 367 -6.04 13.58 -9.86
C ALA A 367 -6.16 12.16 -9.29
N GLU A 368 -5.36 11.20 -9.76
CA GLU A 368 -5.34 9.82 -9.24
C GLU A 368 -4.78 9.74 -7.81
N PHE A 369 -4.04 10.77 -7.39
CA PHE A 369 -3.54 10.90 -6.04
C PHE A 369 -4.53 11.59 -5.11
N ASN A 370 -5.59 12.23 -5.63
CA ASN A 370 -6.60 12.86 -4.78
C ASN A 370 -7.29 11.79 -3.95
N ARG A 371 -7.25 11.95 -2.63
CA ARG A 371 -7.84 11.00 -1.70
C ARG A 371 -9.00 11.63 -0.98
N THR A 372 -10.14 11.00 -1.12
CA THR A 372 -11.33 11.30 -0.33
C THR A 372 -11.47 10.24 0.75
N VAL A 373 -11.47 10.68 2.00
CA VAL A 373 -11.62 9.82 3.16
C VAL A 373 -12.99 10.07 3.77
N TYR A 374 -13.89 9.13 3.56
CA TYR A 374 -15.15 9.08 4.31
C TYR A 374 -14.98 8.19 5.54
N LYS A 375 -15.30 8.71 6.73
CA LYS A 375 -15.44 7.88 7.94
C LYS A 375 -16.80 7.14 8.01
N SER A 376 -17.64 7.15 6.97
CA SER A 376 -18.91 6.40 6.97
C SER A 376 -19.36 5.93 5.58
N ARG A 377 -19.62 4.62 5.43
CA ARG A 377 -20.43 4.03 4.35
C ARG A 377 -21.93 4.14 4.64
N VAL A 378 -22.40 5.26 5.19
CA VAL A 378 -23.85 5.47 5.34
C VAL A 378 -24.25 6.44 4.25
N ALA A 379 -25.10 5.98 3.33
CA ALA A 379 -25.66 6.80 2.28
C ALA A 379 -26.43 7.96 2.92
N GLY A 380 -25.90 9.18 2.77
CA GLY A 380 -26.46 10.39 3.35
C GLY A 380 -25.50 11.07 4.32
N CYS A 381 -25.27 12.36 4.07
CA CYS A 381 -24.45 13.31 4.84
C CYS A 381 -24.94 13.60 6.28
N GLY A 382 -25.62 12.66 6.93
CA GLY A 382 -26.48 12.89 8.09
C GLY A 382 -25.99 12.37 9.44
N GLU A 383 -24.83 11.71 9.53
CA GLU A 383 -24.31 11.24 10.81
C GLU A 383 -22.99 11.94 11.17
N ASN A 384 -22.80 12.19 12.47
CA ASN A 384 -21.77 13.04 13.12
C ASN A 384 -20.31 12.63 12.90
N LYS A 385 -19.94 12.11 11.73
CA LYS A 385 -18.59 11.61 11.45
C LYS A 385 -17.80 12.65 10.67
N PRO A 386 -16.53 12.87 11.04
CA PRO A 386 -15.71 13.84 10.34
C PRO A 386 -15.41 13.36 8.92
N VAL A 387 -15.47 14.28 7.95
CA VAL A 387 -15.10 14.05 6.56
C VAL A 387 -13.74 14.68 6.30
N PHE A 388 -12.84 13.94 5.67
CA PHE A 388 -11.49 14.39 5.34
C PHE A 388 -11.23 14.23 3.85
N VAL A 389 -10.74 15.29 3.20
CA VAL A 389 -10.33 15.25 1.80
C VAL A 389 -8.93 15.80 1.66
N LYS A 390 -8.13 15.12 0.85
CA LYS A 390 -6.78 15.49 0.47
C LYS A 390 -6.74 15.70 -1.04
N VAL A 391 -6.58 16.94 -1.45
CA VAL A 391 -6.46 17.34 -2.86
C VAL A 391 -5.02 17.77 -3.12
N PHE A 392 -4.45 17.25 -4.20
CA PHE A 392 -3.20 17.71 -4.77
C PHE A 392 -3.48 18.62 -5.95
N ILE A 393 -2.86 19.80 -5.92
CA ILE A 393 -2.99 20.81 -6.96
C ILE A 393 -1.61 21.33 -7.33
N ALA A 394 -1.47 21.88 -8.52
CA ALA A 394 -0.22 22.41 -9.01
C ALA A 394 -0.39 23.71 -9.76
N HIS A 395 0.69 24.48 -9.83
CA HIS A 395 0.80 25.63 -10.73
C HIS A 395 2.20 25.73 -11.33
N LYS A 396 2.35 26.46 -12.44
CA LYS A 396 3.66 26.71 -13.05
C LYS A 396 4.57 27.51 -12.12
N LYS A 397 5.84 27.12 -12.03
CA LYS A 397 6.87 27.88 -11.29
C LYS A 397 7.00 29.30 -11.85
N GLY A 398 7.35 30.24 -10.96
CA GLY A 398 7.60 31.65 -11.32
C GLY A 398 6.38 32.56 -11.37
N MET A 399 5.17 32.06 -11.11
CA MET A 399 3.92 32.83 -11.22
C MET A 399 3.60 33.73 -10.01
N GLY A 400 4.38 33.69 -8.92
CA GLY A 400 4.27 34.64 -7.81
C GLY A 400 2.90 34.70 -7.13
N TYR A 401 2.32 33.54 -6.81
CA TYR A 401 1.04 33.46 -6.11
C TYR A 401 1.20 33.81 -4.62
N THR A 402 0.19 34.47 -4.07
CA THR A 402 0.12 34.94 -2.68
C THR A 402 -0.91 34.17 -1.86
N GLY A 403 -1.70 33.31 -2.50
CA GLY A 403 -2.71 32.53 -1.79
C GLY A 403 -3.52 31.60 -2.67
N LEU A 404 -4.55 31.06 -2.06
CA LEU A 404 -5.49 30.13 -2.67
C LEU A 404 -6.92 30.51 -2.29
N SER A 405 -7.76 30.72 -3.29
CA SER A 405 -9.19 30.98 -3.17
C SER A 405 -9.95 29.66 -3.29
N VAL A 406 -10.82 29.38 -2.33
CA VAL A 406 -11.77 28.26 -2.41
C VAL A 406 -13.19 28.80 -2.51
N ASN A 407 -13.81 28.58 -3.66
CA ASN A 407 -15.19 28.96 -3.93
C ASN A 407 -16.11 27.75 -3.69
N ILE A 408 -16.96 27.82 -2.67
CA ILE A 408 -17.92 26.76 -2.36
C ILE A 408 -19.32 27.21 -2.82
N PRO A 409 -19.96 26.53 -3.79
CA PRO A 409 -21.27 26.91 -4.28
C PRO A 409 -22.30 27.02 -3.16
N GLY A 410 -23.12 28.08 -3.20
CA GLY A 410 -24.17 28.34 -2.21
C GLY A 410 -23.70 28.93 -0.88
N LYS A 411 -22.39 29.16 -0.71
CA LYS A 411 -21.83 29.69 0.54
C LYS A 411 -21.01 30.97 0.32
N GLY A 412 -21.70 32.08 0.04
CA GLY A 412 -21.13 33.44 0.14
C GLY A 412 -19.91 33.73 -0.75
N ALA A 413 -19.09 34.71 -0.34
CA ALA A 413 -17.85 35.07 -1.01
C ALA A 413 -16.78 33.98 -0.84
N ALA A 414 -15.91 33.82 -1.83
CA ALA A 414 -14.83 32.85 -1.78
C ALA A 414 -13.87 33.12 -0.60
N GLU A 415 -13.41 32.07 0.07
CA GLU A 415 -12.41 32.21 1.14
C GLU A 415 -11.00 32.24 0.53
N ILE A 416 -10.21 33.24 0.92
CA ILE A 416 -8.84 33.40 0.45
C ILE A 416 -7.87 32.98 1.58
N LEU A 417 -7.14 31.90 1.33
CA LEU A 417 -6.03 31.42 2.14
C LEU A 417 -4.74 32.06 1.63
N THR A 418 -4.30 33.17 2.24
CA THR A 418 -3.05 33.85 1.85
C THR A 418 -1.84 33.23 2.54
N TRP A 419 -0.69 33.12 1.86
CA TRP A 419 0.61 32.79 2.46
C TRP A 419 1.57 33.99 2.46
N ASP A 420 2.45 34.03 3.47
CA ASP A 420 3.42 35.11 3.67
C ASP A 420 4.73 34.83 2.94
#